data_AF-W7HVV1-F1
#
_entry.id   AF-W7HVV1-F1
#
_cell.length_a   1.000
_cell.length_b   1.000
_cell.length_c   1.000
_cell.angle_alpha   90.00
_cell.angle_beta   90.00
_cell.angle_gamma   90.00
#
_symmetry.space_group_name_H-M   'P 1'
#
loop_
_entity.id
_entity.type
_entity.pdbx_description
1 polymer ?
#
loop_
_entity_poly.entity_id
_entity_poly.type
_entity_poly.pdbx_seq_one_letter_code
_entity_poly.pdbx_strand_id
1 'polypeptide(L)'
;MLCGQFIGTPEQKIRIGTLGVVSNRATPEQQPTNHVDALDPTQADTYGLSNSAFTEPWPKVTNGIQLLDTLAESVRQGVSTEQDIISQAFNILTHDTLSSIAEEMTPESKVGLLKTSIFIPAFDTGKQLQLNNQNCSTVTQPAPMPAHVSGTDAKRLYGTQKQTVILVHESGQVRFLERTRFDWLQGNVPGDDNMVDFVFNIET
;
A
#
# COMPACT_ATOMS: atom_id res chain seq x y z
N MET A 1 11.93 -0.86 -3.86
CA MET A 1 11.35 -1.28 -5.14
C MET A 1 11.63 -2.75 -5.31
N LEU A 2 10.60 -3.56 -5.59
CA LEU A 2 10.78 -4.96 -5.99
C LEU A 2 10.87 -4.98 -7.52
N CYS A 3 11.86 -5.67 -8.07
CA CYS A 3 12.02 -5.87 -9.50
C CYS A 3 12.19 -7.36 -9.80
N GLY A 4 11.76 -7.81 -10.97
CA GLY A 4 11.93 -9.19 -11.39
C GLY A 4 11.23 -9.45 -12.71
N GLN A 5 11.21 -10.72 -13.11
CA GLN A 5 10.68 -11.14 -14.40
C GLN A 5 9.63 -12.24 -14.21
N PHE A 6 8.47 -12.08 -14.84
CA PHE A 6 7.54 -13.19 -15.07
C PHE A 6 7.93 -13.88 -16.37
N ILE A 7 8.02 -15.21 -16.34
CA ILE A 7 8.45 -16.04 -17.47
C ILE A 7 7.28 -16.95 -17.82
N GLY A 8 6.74 -16.80 -19.03
CA GLY A 8 5.77 -17.75 -19.58
C GLY A 8 6.45 -19.06 -19.94
N THR A 9 5.80 -20.19 -19.64
CA THR A 9 6.25 -21.51 -20.06
C THR A 9 5.45 -22.01 -21.26
N PRO A 10 5.99 -22.96 -22.05
CA PRO A 10 5.28 -23.57 -23.18
C PRO A 10 3.92 -24.18 -22.79
N GLU A 11 3.74 -24.54 -21.53
CA GLU A 11 2.50 -25.09 -20.96
C GLU A 11 1.48 -24.00 -20.55
N GLN A 12 1.66 -22.75 -20.98
CA GLN A 12 0.81 -21.59 -20.60
C GLN A 12 0.76 -21.34 -19.08
N LYS A 13 1.83 -21.72 -18.36
CA LYS A 13 2.00 -21.36 -16.96
C LYS A 13 2.93 -20.17 -16.82
N ILE A 14 2.73 -19.35 -15.79
CA ILE A 14 3.68 -18.31 -15.42
C ILE A 14 4.61 -18.83 -14.32
N ARG A 15 5.92 -18.61 -14.48
CA ARG A 15 6.92 -18.78 -13.42
C ARG A 15 7.51 -17.43 -13.07
N ILE A 16 7.78 -17.23 -11.78
CA ILE A 16 8.48 -16.04 -11.30
C ILE A 16 9.99 -16.33 -11.38
N GLY A 17 10.72 -15.52 -12.15
CA GLY A 17 12.18 -15.53 -12.18
C GLY A 17 12.77 -14.84 -10.95
N THR A 18 14.09 -14.65 -10.90
CA THR A 18 14.74 -14.01 -9.75
C THR A 18 14.10 -12.66 -9.43
N LEU A 19 13.68 -12.50 -8.19
CA LEU A 19 13.17 -11.24 -7.66
C LEU A 19 14.31 -10.52 -6.92
N GLY A 20 14.34 -9.20 -7.06
CA GLY A 20 15.35 -8.35 -6.48
C GLY A 20 14.74 -7.17 -5.72
N VAL A 21 15.26 -6.88 -4.54
CA VAL A 21 14.87 -5.69 -3.77
C VAL A 21 15.90 -4.59 -3.96
N VAL A 22 15.47 -3.48 -4.57
CA VAL A 22 16.27 -2.25 -4.75
C VAL A 22 15.80 -1.21 -3.74
N SER A 23 16.68 -0.77 -2.84
CA SER A 23 16.32 0.18 -1.78
C SER A 23 17.37 1.27 -1.59
N ASN A 24 16.92 2.52 -1.41
CA ASN A 24 17.76 3.63 -0.97
C ASN A 24 17.95 3.69 0.56
N ARG A 25 17.48 2.65 1.28
CA ARG A 25 17.55 2.51 2.75
C ARG A 25 18.53 1.44 3.21
N ALA A 26 19.35 0.87 2.31
CA ALA A 26 20.36 -0.14 2.66
C ALA A 26 21.45 0.45 3.58
N THR A 27 21.99 -0.35 4.50
CA THR A 27 23.02 0.11 5.44
C THR A 27 24.39 0.23 4.76
N PRO A 28 25.29 1.11 5.24
CA PRO A 28 26.62 1.31 4.65
C PRO A 28 27.50 0.06 4.56
N GLU A 29 27.34 -0.89 5.47
CA GLU A 29 28.08 -2.16 5.46
C GLU A 29 27.65 -3.08 4.30
N GLN A 30 26.45 -2.86 3.76
CA GLN A 30 25.91 -3.53 2.58
C GLN A 30 26.15 -2.71 1.29
N GLN A 31 26.91 -1.60 1.35
CA GLN A 31 27.14 -0.70 0.21
C GLN A 31 28.16 -1.11 -0.86
N PRO A 32 29.12 -2.06 -0.70
CA PRO A 32 30.14 -2.20 -1.73
C PRO A 32 29.79 -3.12 -2.90
N THR A 33 28.69 -3.90 -2.90
CA THR A 33 28.37 -4.80 -4.03
C THR A 33 26.87 -4.90 -4.30
N ASN A 34 26.42 -4.38 -5.44
CA ASN A 34 25.16 -4.70 -6.13
C ASN A 34 23.94 -4.95 -5.22
N HIS A 35 23.30 -3.85 -4.84
CA HIS A 35 22.13 -3.69 -3.96
C HIS A 35 20.86 -4.43 -4.39
N VAL A 36 20.91 -5.75 -4.44
CA VAL A 36 19.76 -6.58 -4.71
C VAL A 36 19.76 -7.69 -3.67
N ASP A 37 18.99 -7.51 -2.59
CA ASP A 37 18.58 -8.67 -1.81
C ASP A 37 17.74 -9.53 -2.77
N ALA A 38 18.30 -10.68 -3.16
CA ALA A 38 17.65 -11.61 -4.06
C ALA A 38 16.64 -12.43 -3.26
N LEU A 39 15.39 -12.43 -3.69
CA LEU A 39 14.38 -13.31 -3.14
C LEU A 39 14.33 -14.55 -4.02
N ASP A 40 14.31 -15.72 -3.39
CA ASP A 40 14.13 -16.98 -4.10
C ASP A 40 12.64 -17.12 -4.47
N PRO A 41 12.28 -16.96 -5.76
CA PRO A 41 10.90 -17.04 -6.20
C PRO A 41 10.36 -18.47 -6.16
N THR A 42 11.21 -19.47 -5.92
CA THR A 42 10.82 -20.88 -5.84
C THR A 42 10.34 -21.28 -4.45
N GLN A 43 10.51 -20.41 -3.45
CA GLN A 43 10.01 -20.61 -2.09
C GLN A 43 8.72 -19.82 -1.87
N ALA A 44 7.72 -20.51 -1.31
CA ALA A 44 6.43 -19.92 -0.99
C ALA A 44 6.50 -19.15 0.34
N ASP A 45 7.23 -18.04 0.31
CA ASP A 45 7.50 -17.19 1.46
C ASP A 45 6.76 -15.84 1.39
N THR A 46 6.58 -15.22 2.55
CA THR A 46 5.98 -13.91 2.69
C THR A 46 7.04 -12.83 2.87
N TYR A 47 7.01 -11.82 1.99
CA TYR A 47 7.96 -10.72 2.00
C TYR A 47 7.27 -9.38 2.27
N GLY A 48 7.90 -8.55 3.10
CA GLY A 48 7.37 -7.25 3.49
C GLY A 48 8.30 -6.10 3.10
N LEU A 49 7.73 -5.02 2.55
CA LEU A 49 8.47 -3.83 2.15
C LEU A 49 7.89 -2.59 2.82
N SER A 50 8.75 -1.68 3.27
CA SER A 50 8.34 -0.38 3.79
C SER A 50 9.43 0.68 3.57
N ASN A 51 9.30 1.82 4.23
CA ASN A 51 10.31 2.88 4.22
C ASN A 51 11.50 2.58 5.16
N SER A 52 11.50 1.45 5.87
CA SER A 52 12.67 0.93 6.60
C SER A 52 13.68 0.27 5.65
N ALA A 53 14.87 -0.07 6.17
CA ALA A 53 15.73 -1.02 5.47
C ALA A 53 15.01 -2.37 5.34
N PHE A 54 15.29 -3.13 4.28
CA PHE A 54 14.65 -4.43 4.05
C PHE A 54 15.03 -5.44 5.15
N THR A 55 16.31 -5.45 5.54
CA THR A 55 16.86 -6.31 6.60
C THR A 55 16.55 -5.83 8.02
N GLU A 56 16.04 -4.61 8.19
CA GLU A 56 15.62 -4.05 9.48
C GLU A 56 14.17 -3.56 9.38
N PRO A 57 13.20 -4.48 9.26
CA PRO A 57 11.80 -4.14 9.06
C PRO A 57 11.21 -3.38 10.25
N TRP A 58 10.36 -2.39 9.97
CA TRP A 58 9.53 -1.78 11.01
C TRP A 58 8.50 -2.77 11.58
N PRO A 59 7.99 -2.56 12.81
CA PRO A 59 7.05 -3.48 13.46
C PRO A 59 5.80 -3.81 12.63
N LYS A 60 5.26 -2.82 11.88
CA LYS A 60 4.11 -3.07 10.99
C LYS A 60 4.39 -4.10 9.90
N VAL A 61 5.63 -4.19 9.45
CA VAL A 61 6.05 -5.13 8.40
C VAL A 61 6.09 -6.54 8.98
N THR A 62 6.71 -6.70 10.14
CA THR A 62 6.75 -7.99 10.85
C THR A 62 5.34 -8.49 11.18
N ASN A 63 4.45 -7.61 11.66
CA ASN A 63 3.05 -7.96 11.92
C ASN A 63 2.32 -8.34 10.62
N GLY A 64 2.48 -7.55 9.55
CA GLY A 64 1.88 -7.85 8.25
C GLY A 64 2.33 -9.20 7.67
N ILE A 65 3.61 -9.55 7.82
CA ILE A 65 4.15 -10.85 7.41
C ILE A 65 3.45 -11.98 8.18
N GLN A 66 3.35 -11.89 9.51
CA GLN A 66 2.70 -12.93 10.33
C GLN A 66 1.22 -13.15 9.97
N LEU A 67 0.50 -12.06 9.73
CA LEU A 67 -0.91 -12.12 9.31
C LEU A 67 -1.04 -12.76 7.92
N LEU A 68 -0.16 -12.40 6.98
CA LEU A 68 -0.17 -12.93 5.63
C LEU A 68 0.33 -14.38 5.56
N ASP A 69 1.25 -14.80 6.42
CA ASP A 69 1.67 -16.21 6.56
C ASP A 69 0.49 -17.10 6.99
N THR A 70 -0.34 -16.61 7.91
CA THR A 70 -1.55 -17.31 8.35
C THR A 70 -2.53 -17.50 7.19
N LEU A 71 -2.72 -16.45 6.38
CA LEU A 71 -3.54 -16.53 5.17
C LEU A 71 -2.92 -17.47 4.12
N ALA A 72 -1.62 -17.38 3.87
CA ALA A 72 -0.92 -18.23 2.92
C ALA A 72 -1.03 -19.72 3.30
N GLU A 73 -0.99 -20.02 4.59
CA GLU A 73 -1.20 -21.39 5.09
C GLU A 73 -2.64 -21.87 4.85
N SER A 74 -3.66 -21.03 5.06
CA SER A 74 -5.04 -21.40 4.75
C SER A 74 -5.26 -21.65 3.25
N VAL A 75 -4.57 -20.90 2.39
CA VAL A 75 -4.57 -21.12 0.94
C VAL A 75 -3.91 -22.45 0.59
N ARG A 76 -2.73 -22.76 1.15
CA ARG A 76 -2.03 -24.03 0.91
C ARG A 76 -2.84 -25.25 1.32
N GLN A 77 -3.63 -25.13 2.38
CA GLN A 77 -4.51 -26.20 2.86
C GLN A 77 -5.76 -26.40 1.99
N GLY A 78 -6.01 -25.52 1.01
CA GLY A 78 -7.16 -25.62 0.11
C GLY A 78 -8.50 -25.34 0.79
N VAL A 79 -8.49 -24.68 1.96
CA VAL A 79 -9.71 -24.39 2.74
C VAL A 79 -10.31 -23.01 2.46
N SER A 80 -9.63 -22.19 1.65
CA SER A 80 -10.06 -20.82 1.32
C SER A 80 -10.43 -20.70 -0.15
N THR A 81 -11.63 -20.17 -0.43
CA THR A 81 -12.00 -19.74 -1.79
C THR A 81 -11.27 -18.46 -2.16
N GLU A 82 -11.22 -18.10 -3.44
CA GLU A 82 -10.65 -16.81 -3.88
C GLU A 82 -11.30 -15.62 -3.16
N GLN A 83 -12.61 -15.66 -2.95
CA GLN A 83 -13.32 -14.61 -2.23
C GLN A 83 -12.91 -14.54 -0.74
N ASP A 84 -12.63 -15.68 -0.11
CA ASP A 84 -12.11 -15.73 1.25
C ASP A 84 -10.70 -15.14 1.32
N ILE A 85 -9.86 -15.41 0.31
CA ILE A 85 -8.51 -14.86 0.20
C ILE A 85 -8.56 -13.34 0.09
N ILE A 86 -9.38 -12.81 -0.82
CA ILE A 86 -9.56 -11.37 -1.02
C ILE A 86 -10.06 -10.72 0.28
N SER A 87 -11.08 -11.31 0.89
CA SER A 87 -11.69 -10.76 2.12
C SER A 87 -10.68 -10.73 3.26
N GLN A 88 -9.93 -11.81 3.47
CA GLN A 88 -8.89 -11.87 4.49
C GLN A 88 -7.73 -10.92 4.20
N ALA A 89 -7.29 -10.79 2.94
CA ALA A 89 -6.24 -9.84 2.56
C ALA A 89 -6.64 -8.39 2.89
N PHE A 90 -7.89 -7.99 2.59
CA PHE A 90 -8.38 -6.65 2.98
C PHE A 90 -8.53 -6.49 4.50
N ASN A 91 -8.85 -7.56 5.24
CA ASN A 91 -8.86 -7.51 6.70
C ASN A 91 -7.47 -7.24 7.28
N ILE A 92 -6.41 -7.82 6.70
CA ILE A 92 -5.01 -7.51 7.06
C ILE A 92 -4.72 -6.02 6.81
N LEU A 93 -5.09 -5.50 5.64
CA LEU A 93 -4.85 -4.10 5.27
C LEU A 93 -5.67 -3.10 6.10
N THR A 94 -6.76 -3.56 6.72
CA THR A 94 -7.65 -2.77 7.60
C THR A 94 -7.41 -3.11 9.07
N HIS A 95 -6.30 -3.77 9.40
CA HIS A 95 -5.97 -4.12 10.78
C HIS A 95 -5.65 -2.87 11.60
N ASP A 96 -6.69 -2.33 12.25
CA ASP A 96 -6.62 -1.14 13.07
C ASP A 96 -6.14 -1.48 14.48
N THR A 97 -4.93 -1.03 14.79
CA THR A 97 -4.33 -1.16 16.12
C THR A 97 -4.22 0.18 16.83
N LEU A 98 -4.81 1.26 16.27
CA LEU A 98 -4.48 2.64 16.62
C LEU A 98 -5.67 3.51 16.99
N SER A 99 -6.89 3.24 16.54
CA SER A 99 -8.01 4.18 16.73
C SER A 99 -8.25 4.57 18.19
N SER A 100 -8.12 3.64 19.14
CA SER A 100 -8.27 3.93 20.58
C SER A 100 -7.15 4.79 21.18
N ILE A 101 -5.96 4.82 20.57
CA ILE A 101 -4.78 5.52 21.08
C ILE A 101 -4.57 6.84 20.34
N ALA A 102 -4.94 6.90 19.07
CA ALA A 102 -4.70 8.05 18.20
C ALA A 102 -5.61 9.24 18.52
N GLU A 103 -6.79 9.05 19.12
CA GLU A 103 -7.70 10.18 19.43
C GLU A 103 -7.08 11.20 20.40
N GLU A 104 -6.27 10.73 21.35
CA GLU A 104 -5.66 11.56 22.40
C GLU A 104 -4.25 12.09 22.03
N MET A 105 -3.68 11.65 20.90
CA MET A 105 -2.31 12.00 20.50
C MET A 105 -2.22 13.33 19.74
N THR A 106 -1.11 14.05 19.93
CA THR A 106 -0.77 15.21 19.10
C THR A 106 -0.45 14.78 17.65
N PRO A 107 -0.66 15.64 16.64
CA PRO A 107 -0.33 15.32 15.25
C PRO A 107 1.11 14.85 15.03
N GLU A 108 2.08 15.45 15.72
CA GLU A 108 3.50 15.08 15.64
C GLU A 108 3.74 13.66 16.18
N SER A 109 3.05 13.32 17.28
CA SER A 109 3.15 12.00 17.90
C SER A 109 2.54 10.91 17.01
N LYS A 110 1.50 11.24 16.21
CA LYS A 110 0.87 10.33 15.25
C LYS A 110 1.81 9.91 14.12
N VAL A 111 2.83 10.72 13.78
CA VAL A 111 3.85 10.35 12.78
C VAL A 111 4.66 9.12 13.23
N GLY A 112 4.84 8.92 14.54
CA GLY A 112 5.49 7.72 15.07
C GLY A 112 4.72 6.43 14.76
N LEU A 113 3.38 6.51 14.70
CA LEU A 113 2.50 5.37 14.46
C LEU A 113 2.64 4.77 13.06
N LEU A 114 3.17 5.56 12.11
CA LEU A 114 3.41 5.12 10.74
C LEU A 114 4.37 3.92 10.64
N LYS A 115 5.16 3.67 11.69
CA LYS A 115 6.09 2.54 11.77
C LYS A 115 5.45 1.31 12.39
N THR A 116 4.42 1.48 13.21
CA THR A 116 3.93 0.42 14.12
C THR A 116 2.62 -0.21 13.66
N SER A 117 1.85 0.45 12.79
CA SER A 117 0.58 -0.09 12.30
C SER A 117 0.49 -0.18 10.77
N ILE A 118 -0.28 -1.16 10.31
CA ILE A 118 -0.59 -1.42 8.89
C ILE A 118 -1.63 -0.40 8.40
N PHE A 119 -2.70 -0.20 9.19
CA PHE A 119 -3.73 0.78 8.92
C PHE A 119 -3.52 2.03 9.77
N ILE A 120 -3.53 3.19 9.11
CA ILE A 120 -3.45 4.49 9.76
C ILE A 120 -4.79 5.21 9.56
N PRO A 121 -5.61 5.36 10.61
CA PRO A 121 -6.81 6.19 10.56
C PRO A 121 -6.47 7.61 10.09
N ALA A 122 -7.37 8.25 9.35
CA ALA A 122 -7.15 9.61 8.89
C ALA A 122 -7.08 10.58 10.09
N PHE A 123 -6.03 11.42 10.14
CA PHE A 123 -5.89 12.46 11.14
C PHE A 123 -5.42 13.78 10.53
N ASP A 124 -5.80 14.89 11.17
CA ASP A 124 -5.33 16.22 10.80
C ASP A 124 -3.87 16.40 11.23
N THR A 125 -3.02 16.78 10.28
CA THR A 125 -1.59 17.04 10.53
C THR A 125 -1.32 18.42 11.13
N GLY A 126 -2.35 19.26 11.31
CA GLY A 126 -2.22 20.61 11.89
C GLY A 126 -1.49 21.62 10.98
N LYS A 127 -0.98 21.20 9.82
CA LYS A 127 -0.33 22.07 8.85
C LYS A 127 -1.37 22.71 7.93
N GLN A 128 -1.70 23.97 8.21
CA GLN A 128 -2.54 24.78 7.33
C GLN A 128 -1.85 24.90 5.95
N LEU A 129 -2.56 24.61 4.87
CA LEU A 129 -2.10 25.00 3.53
C LEU A 129 -2.10 26.52 3.49
N GLN A 130 -0.91 27.14 3.55
CA GLN A 130 -0.77 28.52 3.11
C GLN A 130 -0.97 28.55 1.59
N LEU A 131 -2.22 28.68 1.16
CA LEU A 131 -2.55 29.16 -0.17
C LEU A 131 -2.12 30.62 -0.22
N ASN A 132 -0.83 30.84 -0.48
CA ASN A 132 -0.30 32.18 -0.71
C ASN A 132 -0.90 32.71 -2.00
N ASN A 133 -2.04 33.41 -1.88
CA ASN A 133 -2.70 34.10 -2.98
C ASN A 133 -1.96 35.38 -3.40
N GLN A 134 -0.64 35.44 -3.20
CA GLN A 134 0.19 36.56 -3.61
C GLN A 134 1.23 36.04 -4.60
N ASN A 135 1.04 36.45 -5.86
CA ASN A 135 1.87 36.24 -7.05
C ASN A 135 1.48 35.08 -7.96
N CYS A 136 0.28 35.18 -8.56
CA CYS A 136 0.11 34.71 -9.94
C CYS A 136 -0.86 35.65 -10.67
N SER A 137 -0.41 36.87 -10.92
CA SER A 137 -0.96 37.67 -12.01
C SER A 137 -0.35 37.16 -13.31
N THR A 138 -1.19 36.99 -14.33
CA THR A 138 -0.88 36.66 -15.74
C THR A 138 -0.48 35.22 -16.06
N VAL A 139 -1.44 34.28 -16.06
CA VAL A 139 -1.72 33.40 -17.23
C VAL A 139 -3.21 33.08 -17.24
N THR A 140 -3.85 33.38 -18.36
CA THR A 140 -5.27 33.18 -18.64
C THR A 140 -5.63 31.69 -18.66
N GLN A 141 -6.61 31.31 -17.84
CA GLN A 141 -7.34 30.04 -17.74
C GLN A 141 -6.63 28.81 -17.11
N PRO A 142 -7.07 28.40 -15.91
CA PRO A 142 -7.17 27.00 -15.53
C PRO A 142 -8.64 26.55 -15.47
N ALA A 143 -8.87 25.29 -15.83
CA ALA A 143 -10.16 24.60 -15.77
C ALA A 143 -10.88 24.80 -14.43
N PRO A 144 -12.23 24.77 -14.40
CA PRO A 144 -12.99 25.00 -13.18
C PRO A 144 -12.68 23.90 -12.16
N MET A 145 -11.97 24.27 -11.10
CA MET A 145 -11.92 23.50 -9.87
C MET A 145 -13.36 23.32 -9.37
N PRO A 146 -13.78 22.12 -8.95
CA PRO A 146 -15.14 21.91 -8.47
C PRO A 146 -15.43 22.86 -7.30
N ALA A 147 -16.49 23.65 -7.46
CA ALA A 147 -16.88 24.78 -6.62
C ALA A 147 -17.54 24.33 -5.29
N HIS A 148 -16.85 23.51 -4.50
CA HIS A 148 -17.37 23.05 -3.20
C HIS A 148 -16.45 23.26 -2.00
N VAL A 149 -15.31 23.94 -2.14
CA VAL A 149 -14.49 24.36 -0.99
C VAL A 149 -14.65 25.86 -0.76
N SER A 150 -15.88 26.26 -0.42
CA SER A 150 -16.11 27.56 0.23
C SER A 150 -15.78 27.39 1.71
N GLY A 151 -14.62 27.86 2.14
CA GLY A 151 -14.25 27.91 3.54
C GLY A 151 -12.76 27.73 3.75
N THR A 152 -12.13 28.80 4.24
CA THR A 152 -10.84 28.81 4.94
C THR A 152 -10.65 27.55 5.81
N ASP A 153 -9.45 26.96 5.74
CA ASP A 153 -8.99 25.73 6.42
C ASP A 153 -9.14 24.42 5.63
N ALA A 154 -8.45 24.34 4.48
CA ALA A 154 -8.09 23.05 3.89
C ALA A 154 -7.11 22.31 4.82
N LYS A 155 -7.67 21.53 5.75
CA LYS A 155 -6.93 20.67 6.69
C LYS A 155 -6.17 19.60 5.92
N ARG A 156 -4.88 19.44 6.20
CA ARG A 156 -4.05 18.38 5.62
C ARG A 156 -4.28 17.08 6.38
N LEU A 157 -5.14 16.22 5.84
CA LEU A 157 -5.35 14.88 6.36
C LEU A 157 -4.21 13.95 5.93
N TYR A 158 -3.79 13.08 6.85
CA TYR A 158 -2.87 11.97 6.58
C TYR A 158 -3.49 10.67 7.08
N GLY A 159 -3.34 9.59 6.32
CA GLY A 159 -3.80 8.25 6.68
C GLY A 159 -3.67 7.26 5.54
N THR A 160 -4.10 6.02 5.76
CA THR A 160 -4.17 4.99 4.72
C THR A 160 -5.28 5.30 3.73
N GLN A 161 -4.93 5.80 2.55
CA GLN A 161 -5.89 6.21 1.52
C GLN A 161 -6.38 5.03 0.66
N LYS A 162 -5.44 4.21 0.20
CA LYS A 162 -5.66 3.12 -0.75
C LYS A 162 -5.18 1.80 -0.16
N GLN A 163 -5.93 0.75 -0.44
CA GLN A 163 -5.58 -0.63 -0.10
C GLN A 163 -5.69 -1.44 -1.38
N THR A 164 -4.62 -2.15 -1.74
CA THR A 164 -4.54 -2.87 -3.02
C THR A 164 -4.23 -4.33 -2.76
N VAL A 165 -4.99 -5.23 -3.40
CA VAL A 165 -4.76 -6.67 -3.43
C VAL A 165 -4.59 -7.07 -4.89
N ILE A 166 -3.51 -7.80 -5.18
CA ILE A 166 -3.23 -8.32 -6.52
C ILE A 166 -3.11 -9.83 -6.39
N LEU A 167 -4.01 -10.56 -7.06
CA LEU A 167 -3.95 -12.02 -7.14
C LEU A 167 -3.42 -12.41 -8.52
N VAL A 168 -2.42 -13.28 -8.55
CA VAL A 168 -1.82 -13.80 -9.78
C VAL A 168 -2.01 -15.31 -9.80
N HIS A 169 -2.76 -15.80 -10.77
CA HIS A 169 -3.01 -17.24 -10.95
C HIS A 169 -1.88 -17.89 -11.76
N GLU A 170 -1.69 -19.20 -11.57
CA GLU A 170 -0.73 -19.97 -12.39
C GLU A 170 -1.00 -19.87 -13.91
N SER A 171 -2.26 -19.65 -14.28
CA SER A 171 -2.70 -19.44 -15.68
C SER A 171 -2.22 -18.11 -16.29
N GLY A 172 -1.62 -17.22 -15.49
CA GLY A 172 -1.27 -15.86 -15.91
C GLY A 172 -2.43 -14.86 -15.87
N GLN A 173 -3.61 -15.29 -15.42
CA GLN A 173 -4.70 -14.37 -15.08
C GLN A 173 -4.34 -13.59 -13.81
N VAL A 174 -4.56 -12.28 -13.85
CA VAL A 174 -4.33 -11.36 -12.74
C VAL A 174 -5.64 -10.68 -12.40
N ARG A 175 -6.00 -10.68 -11.12
CA ARG A 175 -7.11 -9.88 -10.57
C ARG A 175 -6.55 -8.77 -9.72
N PHE A 176 -6.83 -7.53 -10.10
CA PHE A 176 -6.44 -6.34 -9.37
C PHE A 176 -7.65 -5.77 -8.63
N LEU A 177 -7.53 -5.64 -7.31
CA LEU A 177 -8.54 -5.01 -6.46
C LEU A 177 -7.94 -3.83 -5.71
N GLU A 178 -8.55 -2.65 -5.79
CA GLU A 178 -8.18 -1.49 -4.99
C GLU A 178 -9.39 -0.91 -4.28
N ARG A 179 -9.31 -0.79 -2.96
CA ARG A 179 -10.31 -0.11 -2.13
C ARG A 179 -9.81 1.26 -1.72
N THR A 180 -10.65 2.27 -1.92
CA THR A 180 -10.41 3.63 -1.40
C THR A 180 -11.01 3.76 -0.02
N ARG A 181 -10.22 4.10 1.01
CA ARG A 181 -10.70 4.28 2.39
C ARG A 181 -11.14 5.71 2.69
N PHE A 182 -10.45 6.68 2.11
CA PHE A 182 -10.89 8.09 2.09
C PHE A 182 -10.28 8.76 0.86
N ASP A 183 -10.88 9.86 0.40
CA ASP A 183 -10.33 10.68 -0.68
C ASP A 183 -10.30 12.15 -0.26
N TRP A 184 -9.11 12.67 0.00
CA TRP A 184 -8.93 14.05 0.44
C TRP A 184 -9.23 15.08 -0.67
N LEU A 185 -9.28 14.68 -1.94
CA LEU A 185 -9.65 15.55 -3.06
C LEU A 185 -11.18 15.67 -3.22
N GLN A 186 -11.93 14.68 -2.79
CA GLN A 186 -13.40 14.65 -2.90
C GLN A 186 -14.12 15.13 -1.63
N GLY A 187 -13.39 15.58 -0.61
CA GLY A 187 -13.93 15.87 0.71
C GLY A 187 -14.12 14.60 1.54
N ASN A 188 -14.44 14.73 2.84
CA ASN A 188 -14.69 13.61 3.76
C ASN A 188 -15.96 12.83 3.38
N VAL A 189 -15.98 12.21 2.21
CA VAL A 189 -16.97 11.20 1.85
C VAL A 189 -16.49 9.90 2.49
N PRO A 190 -17.30 9.24 3.35
CA PRO A 190 -16.99 7.91 3.83
C PRO A 190 -16.70 7.02 2.61
N GLY A 191 -15.49 6.46 2.53
CA GLY A 191 -15.04 5.60 1.44
C GLY A 191 -15.68 4.21 1.48
N ASP A 192 -16.92 4.11 1.95
CA ASP A 192 -17.66 2.88 1.98
C ASP A 192 -18.12 2.59 0.55
N ASP A 193 -17.36 1.71 -0.10
CA ASP A 193 -17.68 0.97 -1.34
C ASP A 193 -17.06 1.41 -2.68
N ASN A 194 -16.04 2.26 -2.68
CA ASN A 194 -15.26 2.53 -3.89
C ASN A 194 -14.14 1.49 -4.09
N MET A 195 -14.55 0.26 -4.44
CA MET A 195 -13.64 -0.80 -4.90
C MET A 195 -13.54 -0.82 -6.42
N VAL A 196 -12.33 -0.72 -6.93
CA VAL A 196 -11.99 -1.06 -8.32
C VAL A 196 -11.63 -2.54 -8.36
N ASP A 197 -12.24 -3.31 -9.24
CA ASP A 197 -11.98 -4.74 -9.44
C ASP A 197 -11.97 -5.03 -10.94
N PHE A 198 -10.83 -5.48 -11.47
CA PHE A 198 -10.76 -5.93 -12.84
C PHE A 198 -9.74 -7.05 -13.02
N VAL A 199 -9.99 -7.85 -14.05
CA VAL A 199 -9.22 -9.04 -14.40
C VAL A 199 -8.57 -8.82 -15.75
N PHE A 200 -7.29 -9.15 -15.85
CA PHE A 200 -6.53 -9.13 -17.10
C PHE A 200 -5.58 -10.32 -17.15
N ASN A 201 -4.99 -10.59 -18.32
CA ASN A 201 -3.97 -11.63 -18.46
C ASN A 201 -2.61 -10.96 -18.69
N ILE A 202 -1.55 -11.55 -18.15
CA ILE A 202 -0.18 -11.15 -18.48
C ILE A 202 0.06 -11.56 -19.94
N GLU A 203 0.32 -10.59 -20.82
CA GLU A 203 0.76 -10.86 -22.19
C GLU A 203 2.17 -11.46 -22.14
N THR A 204 2.34 -12.65 -22.71
CA THR A 204 3.63 -13.36 -22.81
C THR A 204 4.24 -13.23 -24.19
#